data_AF-A0A2C6MCY9-F1
#
_entry.id   AF-A0A2C6MCY9-F1
#
_cell.length_a   1.000
_cell.length_b   1.000
_cell.length_c   1.000
_cell.angle_alpha   90.00
_cell.angle_beta   90.00
_cell.angle_gamma   90.00
#
_symmetry.space_group_name_H-M   'P 1'
#
loop_
_entity.id
_entity.type
_entity.pdbx_description
1 polymer ?
#
loop_
_entity_poly.entity_id
_entity_poly.type
_entity_poly.pdbx_seq_one_letter_code
_entity_poly.pdbx_strand_id
1 'polypeptide(L)'
;MADRKELLWRIERAMLSMQALGYSAEQIEKVLLDVFHHQPQGIYTNQQLLPLVQDLEKRVHQAKRWILYLNSGSCGFNPVSSHK
;
A
#
# COMPACT_ATOMS: atom_id res chain seq x y z
N MET A 1 21.62 -5.16 -1.38
CA MET A 1 20.85 -5.98 -0.44
C MET A 1 20.15 -5.03 0.51
N ALA A 2 18.81 -5.05 0.59
CA ALA A 2 18.09 -4.18 1.51
C ALA A 2 18.37 -4.62 2.95
N ASP A 3 18.82 -3.69 3.80
CA ASP A 3 19.11 -3.96 5.20
C ASP A 3 17.80 -4.17 5.99
N ARG A 4 17.82 -5.00 7.05
CA ARG A 4 16.62 -5.31 7.83
C ARG A 4 15.94 -4.05 8.38
N LYS A 5 16.74 -3.04 8.75
CA LYS A 5 16.24 -1.74 9.21
C LYS A 5 15.50 -0.99 8.11
N GLU A 6 15.99 -1.04 6.88
CA GLU A 6 15.34 -0.39 5.73
C GLU A 6 13.98 -1.03 5.45
N LEU A 7 13.89 -2.36 5.52
CA LEU A 7 12.65 -3.08 5.28
C LEU A 7 11.59 -2.79 6.36
N LEU A 8 12.00 -2.73 7.63
CA LEU A 8 11.12 -2.32 8.73
C LEU A 8 10.63 -0.88 8.56
N TRP A 9 11.53 0.04 8.18
CA TRP A 9 11.16 1.42 7.91
C TRP A 9 10.17 1.56 6.75
N ARG A 10 10.29 0.74 5.70
CA ARG A 10 9.33 0.71 4.59
C ARG A 10 7.94 0.23 5.03
N ILE A 11 7.88 -0.77 5.91
CA ILE A 11 6.63 -1.24 6.51
C ILE A 11 5.99 -0.13 7.34
N GLU A 12 6.76 0.53 8.21
CA GLU A 12 6.29 1.66 9.01
C GLU A 12 5.74 2.79 8.14
N ARG A 13 6.48 3.18 7.11
CA ARG A 13 6.05 4.21 6.16
C ARG A 13 4.76 3.83 5.42
N ALA A 14 4.59 2.55 5.09
CA ALA A 14 3.39 2.03 4.46
C ALA A 14 2.19 2.08 5.41
N MET A 15 2.36 1.69 6.68
CA MET A 15 1.31 1.79 7.70
C MET A 15 0.87 3.24 7.94
N LEU A 16 1.83 4.15 8.13
CA LEU A 16 1.56 5.59 8.29
C LEU A 16 0.83 6.17 7.07
N SER A 17 1.20 5.70 5.87
CA SER A 17 0.48 6.06 4.66
C SER A 17 -0.95 5.56 4.69
N MET A 18 -1.22 4.30 5.07
CA MET A 18 -2.59 3.77 5.19
C MET A 18 -3.43 4.55 6.22
N GLN A 19 -2.85 4.92 7.37
CA GLN A 19 -3.53 5.79 8.33
C GLN A 19 -3.90 7.15 7.73
N ALA A 20 -2.98 7.78 7.00
CA ALA A 20 -3.24 9.05 6.32
C ALA A 20 -4.31 8.95 5.23
N LEU A 21 -4.52 7.75 4.67
CA LEU A 21 -5.59 7.44 3.72
C LEU A 21 -6.94 7.15 4.39
N GLY A 22 -7.01 7.15 5.72
CA GLY A 22 -8.23 6.90 6.49
C GLY A 22 -8.50 5.44 6.85
N TYR A 23 -7.50 4.55 6.71
CA TYR A 23 -7.64 3.17 7.17
C TYR A 23 -7.64 3.12 8.71
N SER A 24 -8.62 2.42 9.28
CA SER A 24 -8.67 2.13 10.72
C SER A 24 -7.59 1.13 11.13
N ALA A 25 -7.19 1.13 12.39
CA ALA A 25 -6.17 0.22 12.92
C ALA A 25 -6.47 -1.26 12.61
N GLU A 26 -7.74 -1.69 12.73
CA GLU A 26 -8.17 -3.06 12.38
C GLU A 26 -8.02 -3.39 10.89
N GLN A 27 -8.19 -2.40 10.00
CA GLN A 27 -8.02 -2.59 8.56
C GLN A 27 -6.54 -2.71 8.20
N ILE A 28 -5.70 -1.89 8.85
CA ILE A 28 -4.24 -1.96 8.70
C ILE A 28 -3.72 -3.31 9.23
N GLU A 29 -4.21 -3.73 10.40
CA GLU A 29 -3.87 -5.04 10.99
C GLU A 29 -4.26 -6.18 10.05
N LYS A 30 -5.47 -6.17 9.47
CA LYS A 30 -5.88 -7.17 8.48
C LYS A 30 -4.97 -7.20 7.25
N VAL A 31 -4.58 -6.03 6.73
CA VAL A 31 -3.68 -5.97 5.57
C VAL A 31 -2.28 -6.48 5.92
N LEU A 32 -1.77 -6.13 7.11
CA LEU A 32 -0.50 -6.68 7.60
C LEU A 32 -0.62 -8.18 7.81
N LEU A 33 -1.68 -8.68 8.43
CA LEU A 33 -1.92 -10.10 8.61
C LEU A 33 -2.05 -10.84 7.28
N ASP A 34 -2.67 -10.24 6.26
CA ASP A 34 -2.77 -10.81 4.91
C ASP A 34 -1.40 -10.87 4.21
N VAL A 35 -0.58 -9.84 4.37
CA VAL A 35 0.79 -9.80 3.83
C VAL A 35 1.71 -10.76 4.60
N PHE A 36 1.60 -10.82 5.92
CA PHE A 36 2.42 -11.65 6.81
C PHE A 36 1.76 -13.00 7.16
N HIS A 37 0.74 -13.42 6.41
CA HIS A 37 -0.16 -14.54 6.73
C HIS A 37 0.54 -15.89 6.86
N HIS A 38 1.74 -16.03 6.31
CA HIS A 38 2.49 -17.28 6.36
C HIS A 38 3.28 -17.50 7.66
N GLN A 39 3.56 -16.48 8.46
CA GLN A 39 4.30 -16.66 9.72
C GLN A 39 3.90 -15.63 10.80
N PRO A 40 3.02 -16.00 11.75
CA PRO A 40 2.65 -15.10 12.84
C PRO A 40 3.80 -14.84 13.82
N GLN A 41 4.85 -15.69 13.87
CA GLN A 41 5.96 -15.60 14.85
C GLN A 41 7.32 -16.07 14.29
N GLY A 42 7.54 -15.91 12.97
CA GLY A 42 8.80 -16.31 12.34
C GLY A 42 9.80 -15.16 12.26
N ILE A 43 11.07 -15.42 12.56
CA ILE A 43 12.16 -14.51 12.17
C ILE A 43 12.18 -14.48 10.64
N TYR A 44 11.57 -13.47 10.05
CA TYR A 44 11.65 -13.26 8.62
C TYR A 44 13.08 -12.91 8.23
N THR A 45 13.63 -13.66 7.28
CA THR A 45 14.90 -13.31 6.64
C THR A 45 14.69 -12.13 5.69
N ASN A 46 15.75 -11.35 5.42
CA ASN A 46 15.65 -10.19 4.50
C ASN A 46 15.11 -10.59 3.11
N GLN A 47 15.42 -11.81 2.65
CA GLN A 47 14.93 -12.34 1.38
C GLN A 47 13.43 -12.63 1.39
N GLN A 48 12.86 -13.00 2.54
CA GLN A 48 11.42 -13.21 2.71
C GLN A 48 10.67 -11.90 2.99
N LEU A 49 11.28 -10.95 3.69
CA LEU A 49 10.63 -9.66 3.96
C LEU A 49 10.52 -8.81 2.69
N LEU A 50 11.51 -8.87 1.79
CA LEU A 50 11.55 -8.11 0.53
C LEU A 50 10.26 -8.20 -0.31
N PRO A 51 9.77 -9.40 -0.70
CA PRO A 51 8.54 -9.51 -1.48
C PRO A 51 7.31 -9.03 -0.72
N LEU A 52 7.26 -9.22 0.61
CA LEU A 52 6.16 -8.79 1.46
C LEU A 52 6.07 -7.26 1.54
N VAL A 53 7.20 -6.59 1.72
CA VAL A 53 7.29 -5.12 1.70
C VAL A 53 6.86 -4.56 0.34
N GLN A 54 7.26 -5.21 -0.75
CA GLN A 54 6.85 -4.79 -2.09
C GLN A 54 5.35 -4.94 -2.32
N ASP A 55 4.71 -6.00 -1.82
CA ASP A 55 3.26 -6.17 -1.90
C ASP A 55 2.52 -5.08 -1.11
N LEU A 56 2.99 -4.83 0.12
CA LEU A 56 2.45 -3.78 0.97
C LEU A 56 2.56 -2.40 0.30
N GLU A 57 3.71 -2.07 -0.27
CA GLU A 57 3.91 -0.81 -0.99
C GLU A 57 3.03 -0.70 -2.24
N LYS A 58 2.80 -1.80 -2.98
CA LYS A 58 1.85 -1.80 -4.11
C LYS A 58 0.44 -1.48 -3.64
N ARG A 59 -0.04 -2.10 -2.55
CA ARG A 59 -1.37 -1.85 -2.00
C ARG A 59 -1.52 -0.40 -1.54
N VAL A 60 -0.52 0.14 -0.84
CA VAL A 60 -0.50 1.57 -0.46
C VAL A 60 -0.52 2.47 -1.68
N HIS A 61 0.28 2.17 -2.71
CA HIS A 61 0.33 2.97 -3.92
C HIS A 61 -1.00 2.94 -4.69
N GLN A 62 -1.64 1.77 -4.76
CA GLN A 62 -2.97 1.64 -5.33
C GLN A 62 -3.99 2.44 -4.53
N ALA A 63 -4.01 2.33 -3.19
CA ALA A 63 -4.92 3.10 -2.34
C ALA A 63 -4.69 4.62 -2.49
N LYS A 64 -3.44 5.08 -2.56
CA LYS A 64 -3.09 6.48 -2.87
C LYS A 64 -3.61 6.91 -4.23
N ARG A 65 -3.44 6.07 -5.26
CA ARG A 65 -3.93 6.36 -6.62
C ARG A 65 -5.45 6.43 -6.67
N TRP A 66 -6.15 5.54 -5.97
CA TRP A 66 -7.61 5.57 -5.84
C TRP A 66 -8.07 6.84 -5.13
N ILE A 67 -7.40 7.25 -4.05
CA ILE A 67 -7.72 8.49 -3.33
C ILE A 67 -7.41 9.72 -4.16
N LEU A 68 -6.33 9.72 -4.94
CA LEU A 68 -6.09 10.76 -5.94
C LEU A 68 -7.18 10.75 -7.00
N TYR A 69 -7.61 9.60 -7.51
CA TYR A 69 -8.68 9.50 -8.49
C TYR A 69 -10.04 10.00 -7.94
N LEU A 70 -10.32 9.73 -6.66
CA LEU A 70 -11.56 10.15 -5.98
C LEU A 70 -11.52 11.63 -5.56
N ASN A 71 -10.36 12.16 -5.13
CA ASN A 71 -10.18 13.58 -4.79
C ASN A 71 -9.90 14.47 -6.00
N SER A 72 -9.45 13.90 -7.11
CA SER A 72 -9.51 14.54 -8.43
C SER A 72 -10.96 14.51 -8.88
N GLY A 73 -11.80 15.28 -8.19
CA GLY A 73 -13.22 15.39 -8.50
C GLY A 73 -13.37 15.58 -10.00
N SER A 74 -14.22 14.74 -10.61
CA SER A 74 -14.74 14.82 -11.98
C SER A 74 -14.14 15.97 -12.79
N CYS A 75 -12.89 15.86 -13.23
CA CYS A 75 -12.40 16.72 -14.30
C CYS A 75 -13.19 16.24 -15.50
N GLY A 76 -14.26 16.97 -15.81
CA GLY A 76 -15.27 16.59 -16.78
C GLY A 76 -14.63 15.92 -17.98
N PHE A 77 -14.81 14.61 -18.07
CA PHE A 77 -14.83 13.93 -19.36
C PHE A 77 -16.07 14.44 -20.07
N ASN A 78 -16.02 15.69 -20.55
CA ASN A 78 -16.69 15.97 -21.81
C ASN A 78 -16.00 15.02 -22.79
N PRO A 79 -16.69 14.01 -23.35
CA PRO A 79 -16.16 13.38 -24.52
C PRO A 79 -15.99 14.51 -25.54
N VAL A 80 -14.74 14.80 -25.91
CA VAL A 80 -14.47 15.39 -27.21
C VAL A 80 -14.93 14.33 -28.21
N SER A 81 -16.23 14.32 -28.48
CA SER A 81 -16.80 13.80 -29.71
C SER A 81 -16.46 14.82 -30.77
N SER A 82 -15.20 14.79 -31.20
CA SER A 82 -14.81 15.31 -32.50
C SER A 82 -15.08 14.22 -33.53
N HIS A 83 -15.66 14.62 -34.66
CA HIS A 83 -16.12 13.84 -35.81
C HIS A 83 -17.50 13.17 -35.59
N LYS A 84 -18.56 13.53 -36.33
CA LYS A 84 -18.64 13.93 -37.75
C LYS A 84 -19.90 14.74 -38.01
#